data_AF-W2R467-F1
#
_entry.id   AF-W2R467-F1
#
_cell.length_a   1.000
_cell.length_b   1.000
_cell.length_c   1.000
_cell.angle_alpha   90.00
_cell.angle_beta   90.00
_cell.angle_gamma   90.00
#
_symmetry.space_group_name_H-M   'P 1'
#
loop_
_entity.id
_entity.type
_entity.pdbx_description
1 polymer ?
#
loop_
_entity_poly.entity_id
_entity_poly.type
_entity_poly.pdbx_seq_one_letter_code
_entity_poly.pdbx_strand_id
1 'polypeptide(L)'
;MPSKADDPNVPMAPTPAIEGVDHNGLVVGKWKNGLFGSCYMNCVPNAITPLFCPGISMAQICARLGIANFFAVLFSYLSVDGLVFGAAVTKVDVLSTLAVIMGALVMLFTIRIRFRMRYLFSIPGSLMEDIFASVFCCCCAVAQMADHSESFEPNTFAVLPRATLPGYTFG
;
A
#
# COMPACT_ATOMS: atom_id res chain seq x y z
N MET A 1 -24.29 -4.25 -44.57
CA MET A 1 -24.85 -3.49 -43.45
C MET A 1 -23.70 -3.11 -42.53
N PRO A 2 -23.20 -1.86 -42.55
CA PRO A 2 -22.07 -1.46 -41.72
C PRO A 2 -22.50 -1.35 -40.25
N SER A 3 -21.67 -1.91 -39.36
CA SER A 3 -21.87 -1.94 -37.91
C SER A 3 -21.77 -0.54 -37.32
N LYS A 4 -22.71 -0.22 -36.42
CA LYS A 4 -22.93 1.08 -35.77
C LYS A 4 -21.88 1.37 -34.67
N ALA A 5 -20.60 1.30 -35.01
CA ALA A 5 -19.49 1.52 -34.06
C ALA A 5 -18.71 2.84 -34.29
N ASP A 6 -18.93 3.54 -35.41
CA ASP A 6 -18.21 4.78 -35.75
C ASP A 6 -19.01 6.04 -35.37
N ASP A 7 -19.46 6.15 -34.12
CA ASP A 7 -20.01 7.40 -33.57
C ASP A 7 -18.98 8.05 -32.62
N PRO A 8 -18.36 9.19 -33.01
CA PRO A 8 -17.31 9.85 -32.23
C PRO A 8 -17.81 10.51 -30.92
N ASN A 9 -19.10 10.41 -30.59
CA ASN A 9 -19.69 10.99 -29.38
C ASN A 9 -20.02 9.97 -28.28
N VAL A 10 -19.52 8.74 -28.35
CA VAL A 10 -19.64 7.82 -27.22
C VAL A 10 -18.61 8.22 -26.16
N PRO A 11 -19.00 8.73 -24.97
CA PRO A 11 -18.06 8.87 -23.88
C PRO A 11 -17.45 7.50 -23.61
N MET A 12 -16.13 7.40 -23.73
CA MET A 12 -15.34 6.23 -23.35
C MET A 12 -15.67 5.91 -21.89
N ALA A 13 -16.65 5.04 -21.68
CA ALA A 13 -16.79 4.34 -20.43
C ALA A 13 -15.45 3.63 -20.19
N PRO A 14 -14.82 3.76 -19.01
CA PRO A 14 -13.58 3.08 -18.74
C PRO A 14 -13.84 1.60 -18.97
N THR A 15 -13.13 1.03 -19.95
CA THR A 15 -13.15 -0.41 -20.23
C THR A 15 -13.06 -1.13 -18.88
N PRO A 16 -14.04 -1.97 -18.51
CA PRO A 16 -13.98 -2.66 -17.24
C PRO A 16 -12.66 -3.42 -17.21
N ALA A 17 -11.83 -3.15 -16.20
CA ALA A 17 -10.62 -3.91 -15.98
C ALA A 17 -11.02 -5.38 -15.97
N ILE A 18 -10.45 -6.17 -16.87
CA ILE A 18 -10.82 -7.58 -17.01
C ILE A 18 -10.46 -8.23 -15.68
N GLU A 19 -11.46 -8.48 -14.84
CA GLU A 19 -11.23 -9.13 -13.55
C GLU A 19 -10.58 -10.48 -13.82
N GLY A 20 -9.44 -10.72 -13.19
CA GLY A 20 -8.63 -11.87 -13.51
C GLY A 20 -7.48 -12.06 -12.53
N VAL A 21 -6.50 -12.82 -12.97
CA VAL A 21 -5.30 -13.17 -12.20
C VAL A 21 -4.07 -12.88 -13.07
N ASP A 22 -3.07 -12.21 -12.51
CA ASP A 22 -1.80 -11.97 -13.20
C ASP A 22 -0.97 -13.27 -13.32
N HIS A 23 0.19 -13.19 -13.99
CA HIS A 23 1.09 -14.34 -14.14
C HIS A 23 1.68 -14.84 -12.81
N ASN A 24 1.57 -14.08 -11.73
CA ASN A 24 2.03 -14.44 -10.39
C ASN A 24 0.91 -14.99 -9.49
N GLY A 25 -0.33 -15.10 -9.99
CA GLY A 25 -1.45 -15.55 -9.17
C GLY A 25 -2.17 -14.44 -8.41
N LEU A 26 -1.85 -13.17 -8.64
CA LEU A 26 -2.45 -12.03 -7.95
C LEU A 26 -3.69 -11.52 -8.67
N VAL A 27 -4.71 -11.12 -7.91
CA VAL A 27 -5.97 -10.61 -8.44
C VAL A 27 -5.73 -9.27 -9.18
N VAL A 28 -6.30 -9.13 -10.38
CA VAL A 28 -6.24 -7.92 -11.21
C VAL A 28 -7.66 -7.38 -11.41
N GLY A 29 -7.80 -6.06 -11.56
CA GLY A 29 -9.08 -5.40 -11.79
C GLY A 29 -9.87 -5.09 -10.52
N LYS A 30 -9.45 -5.61 -9.35
CA LYS A 30 -10.02 -5.29 -8.04
C LYS A 30 -9.04 -5.60 -6.90
N TRP A 31 -9.31 -5.02 -5.73
CA TRP A 31 -8.63 -5.42 -4.50
C TRP A 31 -9.01 -6.86 -4.12
N LYS A 32 -8.05 -7.61 -3.55
CA LYS A 32 -8.27 -9.00 -3.08
C LYS A 32 -9.35 -9.05 -2.00
N ASN A 33 -9.29 -8.08 -1.08
CA ASN A 33 -10.21 -7.89 0.02
C ASN A 33 -10.55 -6.40 0.16
N GLY A 34 -11.71 -6.09 0.75
CA GLY A 34 -12.10 -4.71 1.05
C GLY A 34 -11.25 -4.09 2.18
N LEU A 35 -11.27 -2.76 2.31
CA LEU A 35 -10.41 -2.01 3.24
C LEU A 35 -10.48 -2.54 4.68
N PHE A 36 -11.69 -2.76 5.19
CA PHE A 36 -11.92 -3.31 6.53
C PHE A 36 -11.84 -4.84 6.59
N GLY A 37 -12.08 -5.52 5.45
CA GLY A 37 -12.02 -6.97 5.36
C GLY A 37 -10.61 -7.50 5.60
N SER A 38 -9.59 -6.85 5.04
CA SER A 38 -8.18 -7.24 5.22
C SER A 38 -7.69 -7.10 6.67
N CYS A 39 -8.21 -6.13 7.42
CA CYS A 39 -7.94 -5.99 8.85
C CYS A 39 -8.64 -7.05 9.70
N TYR A 40 -9.85 -7.47 9.33
CA TYR A 40 -10.64 -8.40 10.14
C TYR A 40 -10.30 -9.87 9.86
N MET A 41 -10.09 -10.24 8.60
CA MET A 41 -9.93 -11.64 8.20
C MET A 41 -8.54 -12.22 8.50
N ASN A 42 -7.49 -11.41 8.35
CA ASN A 42 -6.09 -11.83 8.53
C ASN A 42 -5.43 -11.10 9.71
N CYS A 43 -6.13 -10.97 10.85
CA CYS A 43 -5.70 -10.19 12.02
C CYS A 43 -4.21 -10.36 12.39
N VAL A 44 -3.69 -11.59 12.28
CA VAL A 44 -2.30 -11.93 12.56
C VAL A 44 -1.60 -12.42 11.28
N PRO A 45 -0.53 -11.75 10.79
CA PRO A 45 0.06 -10.50 11.28
C PRO A 45 -0.61 -9.22 10.71
N ASN A 46 -1.54 -9.33 9.76
CA ASN A 46 -1.91 -8.25 8.85
C ASN A 46 -2.65 -7.06 9.48
N ALA A 47 -3.27 -7.19 10.66
CA ALA A 47 -3.90 -6.05 11.34
C ALA A 47 -3.02 -5.49 12.44
N ILE A 48 -2.36 -6.36 13.19
CA ILE A 48 -1.51 -5.97 14.33
C ILE A 48 -0.23 -5.28 13.83
N THR A 49 0.45 -5.84 12.82
CA THR A 49 1.72 -5.28 12.36
C THR A 49 1.55 -3.88 11.76
N PRO A 50 0.57 -3.60 10.87
CA PRO A 50 0.33 -2.23 10.42
C PRO A 50 -0.14 -1.25 11.50
N LEU A 51 -0.74 -1.74 12.59
CA LEU A 51 -1.19 -0.88 13.68
C LEU A 51 -0.04 -0.41 14.57
N PHE A 52 0.90 -1.31 14.90
CA PHE A 52 2.01 -0.99 15.80
C PHE A 52 3.30 -0.64 15.06
N CYS A 53 3.55 -1.24 13.91
CA CYS A 53 4.77 -1.11 13.13
C CYS A 53 4.45 -1.04 11.62
N PRO A 54 3.75 0.00 11.14
CA PRO A 54 3.38 0.14 9.72
C PRO A 54 4.58 0.10 8.77
N GLY A 55 5.77 0.50 9.25
CA GLY A 55 7.02 0.43 8.49
C GLY A 55 7.42 -0.98 8.06
N ILE A 56 7.14 -2.01 8.88
CA ILE A 56 7.48 -3.40 8.52
C ILE A 56 6.62 -3.83 7.34
N SER A 57 5.29 -3.72 7.47
CA SER A 57 4.36 -4.10 6.41
C SER A 57 4.61 -3.29 5.13
N MET A 58 4.86 -1.99 5.25
CA MET A 58 5.16 -1.16 4.08
C MET A 58 6.47 -1.55 3.38
N ALA A 59 7.52 -1.83 4.15
CA ALA A 59 8.79 -2.28 3.60
C ALA A 59 8.64 -3.65 2.91
N GLN A 60 7.86 -4.56 3.49
CA GLN A 60 7.55 -5.87 2.89
C GLN A 60 6.80 -5.72 1.56
N ILE A 61 5.76 -4.87 1.50
CA ILE A 61 5.02 -4.57 0.27
C ILE A 61 5.98 -4.03 -0.80
N CYS A 62 6.80 -3.03 -0.46
CA CYS A 62 7.70 -2.40 -1.40
C CYS A 62 8.76 -3.37 -1.95
N ALA A 63 9.31 -4.23 -1.10
CA ALA A 63 10.27 -5.25 -1.50
C ALA A 63 9.63 -6.34 -2.38
N ARG A 64 8.42 -6.78 -2.01
CA ARG A 64 7.65 -7.79 -2.74
C ARG A 64 7.29 -7.34 -4.16
N LEU A 65 6.95 -6.06 -4.31
CA LEU A 65 6.62 -5.44 -5.60
C LEU A 65 7.84 -4.84 -6.33
N GLY A 66 9.05 -4.93 -5.76
CA GLY A 66 10.26 -4.35 -6.35
C GLY A 66 10.23 -2.82 -6.48
N ILE A 67 9.41 -2.13 -5.67
CA ILE A 67 9.20 -0.67 -5.80
C ILE A 67 10.29 0.13 -5.08
N ALA A 68 10.70 -0.32 -3.89
CA ALA A 68 11.69 0.38 -3.07
C ALA A 68 12.44 -0.59 -2.15
N ASN A 69 13.70 -0.25 -1.83
CA ASN A 69 14.55 -1.07 -0.97
C ASN A 69 13.95 -1.23 0.43
N PHE A 70 13.90 -2.49 0.91
CA PHE A 70 13.32 -2.85 2.21
C PHE A 70 13.87 -2.01 3.36
N PHE A 71 15.20 -1.91 3.50
CA PHE A 71 15.83 -1.20 4.61
C PHE A 71 15.59 0.30 4.53
N ALA A 72 15.60 0.88 3.33
CA ALA A 72 15.32 2.31 3.15
C ALA A 72 13.90 2.66 3.64
N VAL A 73 12.90 1.88 3.24
CA VAL A 73 11.51 2.08 3.69
C VAL A 73 11.41 1.84 5.20
N LEU A 74 11.97 0.75 5.72
CA LEU A 74 11.92 0.44 7.14
C LEU A 74 12.53 1.56 8.01
N PHE A 75 13.74 2.02 7.68
CA PHE A 75 14.39 3.10 8.43
C PHE A 75 13.63 4.43 8.33
N SER A 76 12.99 4.72 7.20
CA SER A 76 12.19 5.93 7.06
C SER A 76 11.01 5.96 8.04
N TYR A 77 10.30 4.84 8.22
CA TYR A 77 9.19 4.75 9.19
C TYR A 77 9.70 4.71 10.64
N LEU A 78 10.76 3.95 10.93
CA LEU A 78 11.35 3.91 12.26
C LEU A 78 11.88 5.29 12.70
N SER A 79 12.33 6.12 11.76
CA SER A 79 12.73 7.49 12.08
C SER A 79 11.56 8.34 12.56
N VAL A 80 10.34 8.14 12.02
CA VAL A 80 9.13 8.82 12.49
C VAL A 80 8.81 8.39 13.91
N ASP A 81 8.78 7.08 14.18
CA ASP A 81 8.48 6.54 15.51
C ASP A 81 9.48 7.06 16.56
N GLY A 82 10.78 7.08 16.20
CA GLY A 82 11.83 7.62 17.05
C GLY A 82 11.69 9.12 17.32
N LEU A 83 11.34 9.92 16.31
CA LEU A 83 11.10 11.36 16.46
C LEU A 83 9.87 11.64 17.33
N VAL A 84 8.77 10.90 17.15
CA VAL A 84 7.55 11.01 17.96
C VAL A 84 7.84 10.64 19.42
N PHE A 85 8.53 9.53 19.65
CA PHE A 85 8.92 9.10 20.99
C PHE A 85 9.85 10.13 21.65
N GLY A 86 10.87 10.61 20.92
CA GLY A 86 11.78 11.64 21.39
C GLY A 86 11.05 12.96 21.73
N ALA A 87 10.12 13.40 20.89
CA ALA A 87 9.30 14.57 21.13
C ALA A 87 8.41 14.39 22.38
N ALA A 88 7.82 13.21 22.58
CA ALA A 88 6.98 12.91 23.74
C ALA A 88 7.75 12.94 25.07
N VAL A 89 8.98 12.43 25.08
CA VAL A 89 9.82 12.37 26.29
C VAL A 89 10.47 13.71 26.61
N THR A 90 11.02 14.39 25.60
CA THR A 90 11.84 15.60 25.81
C THR A 90 11.04 16.89 25.76
N LYS A 91 9.83 16.88 25.18
CA LYS A 91 8.97 18.06 24.93
C LYS A 91 9.67 19.17 24.14
N VAL A 92 10.65 18.81 23.30
CA VAL A 92 11.36 19.75 22.42
C VAL A 92 10.55 20.00 21.15
N ASP A 93 10.14 21.24 20.91
CA ASP A 93 9.29 21.64 19.78
C ASP A 93 9.90 21.29 18.41
N VAL A 94 11.24 21.34 18.31
CA VAL A 94 11.96 20.97 17.08
C VAL A 94 11.73 19.50 16.72
N LEU A 95 11.77 18.59 17.69
CA LEU A 95 11.53 17.16 17.44
C LEU A 95 10.09 16.90 17.01
N SER A 96 9.13 17.60 17.62
CA SER A 96 7.73 17.54 17.21
C SER A 96 7.53 18.03 15.78
N THR A 97 8.16 19.15 15.42
CA THR A 97 8.10 19.70 14.05
C THR A 97 8.71 18.73 13.04
N LEU A 98 9.87 18.16 13.33
CA LEU A 98 10.50 17.16 12.47
C LEU A 98 9.66 15.88 12.35
N ALA A 99 9.03 15.42 13.44
CA ALA A 99 8.13 14.27 13.42
C ALA A 99 6.94 14.50 12.49
N VAL A 100 6.32 15.69 12.52
CA VAL A 100 5.22 16.05 11.63
C VAL A 100 5.65 16.08 10.18
N ILE A 101 6.81 16.69 9.87
CA ILE A 101 7.34 16.74 8.50
C ILE A 101 7.61 15.32 7.97
N MET A 102 8.33 14.50 8.73
CA MET A 102 8.65 13.12 8.33
C MET A 102 7.39 12.26 8.23
N GLY A 103 6.43 12.41 9.16
CA GLY A 103 5.14 11.74 9.12
C GLY A 103 4.34 12.10 7.87
N ALA A 104 4.34 13.38 7.45
CA ALA A 104 3.71 13.81 6.21
C ALA A 104 4.37 13.19 4.97
N LEU A 105 5.71 13.13 4.92
CA LEU A 105 6.44 12.49 3.82
C LEU A 105 6.13 11.00 3.71
N VAL A 106 6.09 10.29 4.84
CA VAL A 106 5.76 8.87 4.91
C VAL A 106 4.29 8.62 4.53
N MET A 107 3.37 9.50 4.92
CA MET A 107 1.97 9.45 4.50
C MET A 107 1.84 9.63 2.98
N LEU A 108 2.52 10.62 2.41
CA LEU A 108 2.56 10.84 0.96
C LEU A 108 3.14 9.63 0.22
N PHE A 109 4.20 9.02 0.76
CA PHE A 109 4.76 7.79 0.23
C PHE A 109 3.73 6.65 0.26
N THR A 110 3.01 6.47 1.36
CA THR A 110 1.93 5.46 1.47
C THR A 110 0.85 5.66 0.40
N ILE A 111 0.38 6.89 0.20
CA ILE A 111 -0.61 7.23 -0.83
C ILE A 111 -0.06 6.91 -2.23
N ARG A 112 1.20 7.27 -2.50
CA ARG A 112 1.85 7.00 -3.79
C ARG A 112 1.98 5.53 -4.09
N ILE A 113 2.34 4.71 -3.10
CA ILE A 113 2.43 3.26 -3.27
C ILE A 113 1.05 2.65 -3.51
N ARG A 114 0.02 3.10 -2.78
CA ARG A 114 -1.36 2.65 -2.99
C ARG A 114 -1.83 2.96 -4.40
N PHE A 115 -1.61 4.19 -4.88
CA PHE A 115 -1.91 4.59 -6.24
C PHE A 115 -1.15 3.73 -7.27
N ARG A 116 0.15 3.51 -7.05
CA ARG A 116 0.99 2.69 -7.93
C ARG A 116 0.50 1.24 -7.97
N MET A 117 0.08 0.65 -6.86
CA MET A 117 -0.53 -0.68 -6.84
C MET A 117 -1.82 -0.71 -7.67
N ARG A 118 -2.69 0.30 -7.54
CA ARG A 118 -3.90 0.34 -8.38
C ARG A 118 -3.57 0.40 -9.86
N TYR A 119 -2.53 1.13 -10.24
CA TYR A 119 -2.07 1.16 -11.63
C TYR A 119 -1.49 -0.19 -12.08
N LEU A 120 -0.62 -0.81 -11.26
CA LEU A 120 0.01 -2.11 -11.57
C LEU A 120 -1.01 -3.24 -11.73
N PHE A 121 -2.03 -3.28 -10.87
CA PHE A 121 -3.06 -4.32 -10.87
C PHE A 121 -4.37 -3.89 -11.56
N SER A 122 -4.34 -2.79 -12.33
CA SER A 122 -5.50 -2.26 -13.07
C SER A 122 -6.77 -2.10 -12.20
N ILE A 123 -6.61 -1.74 -10.93
CA ILE A 123 -7.71 -1.59 -9.97
C ILE A 123 -8.39 -0.24 -10.20
N PRO A 124 -9.71 -0.20 -10.50
CA PRO A 124 -10.43 1.05 -10.68
C PRO A 124 -10.48 1.84 -9.37
N GLY A 125 -10.43 3.17 -9.48
CA GLY A 125 -10.50 4.07 -8.32
C GLY A 125 -9.90 5.44 -8.63
N SER A 126 -9.93 6.34 -7.65
CA SER A 126 -9.42 7.71 -7.80
C SER A 126 -8.29 8.03 -6.83
N LEU A 127 -7.49 9.06 -7.13
CA LEU A 127 -6.48 9.55 -6.18
C LEU A 127 -7.11 10.01 -4.86
N MET A 128 -8.32 10.57 -4.90
CA MET A 128 -9.05 10.98 -3.71
C MET A 128 -9.35 9.79 -2.81
N GLU A 129 -9.76 8.66 -3.39
CA GLU A 129 -9.99 7.41 -2.65
C GLU A 129 -8.71 6.94 -1.93
N ASP A 130 -7.56 7.02 -2.59
CA ASP A 130 -6.27 6.65 -1.96
C ASP A 130 -5.90 7.59 -0.81
N ILE A 131 -6.10 8.91 -0.99
CA ILE A 131 -5.86 9.90 0.07
C ILE A 131 -6.76 9.61 1.26
N PHE A 132 -8.07 9.43 1.03
CA PHE A 132 -9.03 9.17 2.11
C PHE A 132 -8.70 7.86 2.83
N ALA A 133 -8.42 6.78 2.09
CA ALA A 133 -8.07 5.49 2.68
C ALA A 133 -6.79 5.57 3.53
N SER A 134 -5.73 6.20 3.01
CA SER A 134 -4.45 6.30 3.71
C SER A 134 -4.48 7.25 4.91
N VAL A 135 -5.21 8.37 4.84
CA VAL A 135 -5.25 9.37 5.93
C VAL A 135 -6.17 8.93 7.06
N PHE A 136 -7.37 8.41 6.75
CA PHE A 136 -8.38 8.11 7.77
C PHE A 136 -8.35 6.65 8.27
N CYS A 137 -7.75 5.72 7.52
CA CYS A 137 -7.66 4.30 7.89
C CYS A 137 -6.28 3.74 7.46
N CYS A 138 -5.19 4.41 7.87
CA CYS A 138 -3.82 4.08 7.43
C CYS A 138 -3.48 2.59 7.60
N CYS A 139 -3.74 2.03 8.78
CA CYS A 139 -3.48 0.61 9.06
C CYS A 139 -4.27 -0.32 8.12
N CYS A 140 -5.52 0.04 7.79
CA CYS A 140 -6.40 -0.70 6.89
C CYS A 140 -5.92 -0.64 5.45
N ALA A 141 -5.51 0.54 5.00
CA ALA A 141 -4.93 0.73 3.67
C ALA A 141 -3.65 -0.10 3.51
N VAL A 142 -2.76 -0.10 4.51
CA VAL A 142 -1.53 -0.91 4.50
C VAL A 142 -1.86 -2.40 4.58
N ALA A 143 -2.79 -2.83 5.44
CA ALA A 143 -3.23 -4.23 5.54
C ALA A 143 -3.83 -4.74 4.23
N GLN A 144 -4.63 -3.92 3.54
CA GLN A 144 -5.19 -4.28 2.23
C GLN A 144 -4.10 -4.44 1.17
N MET A 145 -3.11 -3.55 1.14
CA MET A 145 -1.98 -3.63 0.21
C MET A 145 -1.10 -4.85 0.49
N ALA A 146 -0.84 -5.15 1.76
CA ALA A 146 -0.05 -6.31 2.19
C ALA A 146 -0.74 -7.62 1.80
N ASP A 147 -2.04 -7.72 2.04
CA ASP A 147 -2.86 -8.89 1.71
C ASP A 147 -2.97 -9.10 0.19
N HIS A 148 -3.13 -8.02 -0.56
CA HIS A 148 -3.21 -8.07 -2.02
C HIS A 148 -1.88 -8.46 -2.67
N SER A 149 -0.75 -7.99 -2.14
CA SER A 149 0.59 -8.33 -2.66
C SER A 149 1.16 -9.64 -2.09
N GLU A 150 0.44 -10.27 -1.15
CA GLU A 150 0.88 -11.46 -0.41
C GLU A 150 2.29 -11.27 0.18
N SER A 151 2.51 -10.08 0.76
CA SER A 151 3.82 -9.64 1.25
C SER A 151 4.26 -10.34 2.54
N PHE A 152 3.33 -10.99 3.24
CA PHE A 152 3.55 -11.73 4.47
C PHE A 152 3.09 -13.18 4.32
N GLU A 153 3.57 -14.04 5.22
CA GLU A 153 3.14 -15.44 5.31
C GLU A 153 2.09 -15.55 6.44
N PRO A 154 0.87 -16.03 6.17
CA PRO A 154 -0.19 -16.14 7.18
C PRO A 154 0.26 -16.94 8.40
N ASN A 155 -0.20 -16.55 9.60
CA ASN A 155 0.12 -17.20 10.88
C ASN A 155 1.60 -17.14 11.31
N THR A 156 2.44 -16.34 10.64
CA THR A 156 3.83 -16.13 11.05
C THR A 156 4.13 -14.63 11.21
N PHE A 157 4.89 -14.29 12.25
CA PHE A 157 5.44 -12.94 12.42
C PHE A 157 6.83 -12.86 11.78
N ALA A 158 6.87 -12.91 10.45
CA ALA A 158 8.10 -12.66 9.72
C ALA A 158 8.31 -11.14 9.56
N VAL A 159 9.48 -10.63 9.94
CA VAL A 159 9.88 -9.23 9.72
C VAL A 159 10.51 -9.06 8.34
N LEU A 160 11.26 -10.06 7.87
CA LEU A 160 11.93 -10.00 6.58
C LEU A 160 10.92 -10.05 5.42
N PRO A 161 11.26 -9.43 4.28
CA PRO A 161 10.42 -9.49 3.09
C PRO A 161 10.48 -10.88 2.45
N ARG A 162 9.36 -11.29 1.84
CA ARG A 162 9.38 -12.40 0.88
C ARG A 162 10.11 -11.97 -0.40
N ALA A 163 10.55 -12.94 -1.20
CA ALA A 163 11.22 -12.66 -2.46
C ALA A 163 10.38 -11.73 -3.35
N THR A 164 11.01 -10.87 -4.15
CA THR A 164 10.31 -10.02 -5.12
C THR A 164 9.56 -10.89 -6.14
N LEU A 165 8.37 -10.45 -6.55
CA LEU A 165 7.56 -11.15 -7.54
C LEU A 165 8.28 -11.25 -8.90
N PRO A 166 8.21 -12.39 -9.61
CA PRO A 166 8.71 -12.49 -10.99
C PRO A 166 8.12 -11.41 -11.90
N GLY A 167 8.99 -10.74 -12.66
CA GLY A 167 8.62 -9.60 -13.52
C GLY A 167 8.65 -8.24 -12.83
N TYR A 168 8.89 -8.20 -11.52
CA TYR A 168 9.16 -6.98 -10.77
C TYR A 168 10.65 -6.92 -10.40
N THR A 169 11.33 -5.85 -10.75
CA THR A 169 12.73 -5.61 -10.38
C THR A 169 12.86 -4.26 -9.69
N PHE A 170 13.82 -4.16 -8.78
CA PHE A 170 14.27 -2.84 -8.30
C PHE A 170 14.79 -2.07 -9.51
N GLY A 171 14.10 -0.97 -9.85
CA GLY A 171 14.60 0.01 -10.82
C GLY A 171 15.73 0.83 -10.23
#